data_AF-A0A2G1WYF4-F1
#
_entry.id   AF-A0A2G1WYF4-F1
#
_cell.length_a   1.000
_cell.length_b   1.000
_cell.length_c   1.000
_cell.angle_alpha   90.00
_cell.angle_beta   90.00
_cell.angle_gamma   90.00
#
_symmetry.space_group_name_H-M   'P 1'
#
loop_
_entity.id
_entity.type
_entity.pdbx_description
1 polymer ?
#
loop_
_entity_poly.entity_id
_entity_poly.type
_entity_poly.pdbx_seq_one_letter_code
_entity_poly.pdbx_strand_id
1 'polypeptide(L)'
;MSDSRHTATYPTEDQYQRWQNRADDLGMSMSEFIESMVEAGLKKFEPTVNPDTTKQEVREQRNELKAELDRTRGRIQELEDIVYQGERQIIKRYVQNNPGATYDEIIQHLIDTVPQRVTSHLDDLEGDTIQRTENGYYPIETERE
;
A
#
# COMPACT_ATOMS: atom_id res chain seq x y z
N MET A 1 17.62 45.11 -33.86
CA MET A 1 17.86 43.69 -34.21
C MET A 1 18.48 43.07 -32.98
N SER A 2 17.83 42.09 -32.37
CA SER A 2 18.38 41.39 -31.20
C SER A 2 19.51 40.48 -31.67
N ASP A 3 20.61 40.39 -30.94
CA ASP A 3 21.69 39.46 -31.23
C ASP A 3 21.20 38.01 -31.02
N SER A 4 21.12 37.23 -32.09
CA SER A 4 20.81 35.79 -31.99
C SER A 4 22.06 35.00 -31.61
N ARG A 5 21.95 34.09 -30.65
CA ARG A 5 23.01 33.13 -30.28
C ARG A 5 22.63 31.74 -30.76
N HIS A 6 23.57 31.04 -31.40
CA HIS A 6 23.36 29.66 -31.80
C HIS A 6 23.18 28.78 -30.56
N THR A 7 22.07 28.04 -30.53
CA THR A 7 21.73 27.09 -29.47
C THR A 7 21.37 25.76 -30.13
N ALA A 8 22.05 24.69 -29.74
CA ALA A 8 21.80 23.36 -30.28
C ALA A 8 21.08 22.49 -29.25
N THR A 9 20.21 21.62 -29.75
CA THR A 9 19.56 20.55 -29.00
C THR A 9 19.61 19.26 -29.82
N TYR A 10 19.33 18.12 -29.19
CA TYR A 10 19.45 16.80 -29.80
C TYR A 10 18.09 16.09 -29.78
N PRO A 11 17.17 16.44 -30.69
CA PRO A 11 15.91 15.72 -30.82
C PRO A 11 16.13 14.33 -31.44
N THR A 12 15.19 13.43 -31.22
CA THR A 12 15.08 12.21 -32.02
C THR A 12 14.68 12.53 -33.45
N GLU A 13 14.97 11.62 -34.39
CA GLU A 13 14.62 11.78 -35.81
C GLU A 13 13.11 12.06 -36.00
N ASP A 14 12.27 11.27 -35.33
CA ASP A 14 10.82 11.42 -35.40
C ASP A 14 10.33 12.78 -34.86
N GLN A 15 10.98 13.30 -33.81
CA GLN A 15 10.66 14.63 -33.28
C GLN A 15 11.04 15.71 -34.28
N TYR A 16 12.23 15.62 -34.87
CA TYR A 16 12.71 16.57 -35.84
C TYR A 16 11.80 16.63 -37.09
N GLN A 17 11.44 15.46 -37.63
CA GLN A 17 10.54 15.40 -38.79
C GLN A 17 9.15 15.98 -38.49
N ARG A 18 8.59 15.70 -37.32
CA ARG A 18 7.30 16.28 -36.91
C ARG A 18 7.36 17.80 -36.80
N TRP A 19 8.44 18.33 -36.23
CA TRP A 19 8.65 19.78 -36.12
C TRP A 19 8.85 20.42 -37.49
N GLN A 20 9.60 19.77 -38.38
CA GLN A 20 9.85 20.26 -39.73
C GLN A 20 8.54 20.40 -40.51
N ASN A 21 7.72 19.34 -40.53
CA ASN A 21 6.41 19.38 -41.19
C ASN A 21 5.54 20.51 -40.62
N ARG A 22 5.60 20.74 -39.31
CA ARG A 22 4.79 21.78 -38.66
C ARG A 22 5.33 23.19 -38.91
N ALA A 23 6.64 23.36 -39.00
CA ALA A 23 7.26 24.62 -39.39
C ALA A 23 6.89 24.96 -40.84
N ASP A 24 6.92 23.97 -41.73
CA ASP A 24 6.53 24.11 -43.13
C ASP A 24 5.04 24.49 -43.28
N ASP A 25 4.14 23.84 -42.53
CA ASP A 25 2.70 24.19 -42.47
C ASP A 25 2.47 25.66 -42.07
N LEU A 26 3.33 26.19 -41.21
CA LEU A 26 3.23 27.55 -40.67
C LEU A 26 4.06 28.57 -41.47
N GLY A 27 4.79 28.12 -42.49
CA GLY A 27 5.69 28.97 -43.29
C GLY A 27 6.85 29.55 -42.48
N MET A 28 7.29 28.86 -41.42
CA MET A 28 8.32 29.31 -40.49
C MET A 28 9.63 28.55 -40.73
N SER A 29 10.75 29.18 -40.37
CA SER A 29 12.01 28.44 -40.26
C SER A 29 11.98 27.50 -39.06
N MET A 30 12.75 26.41 -39.08
CA MET A 30 12.84 25.48 -37.95
C MET A 30 13.25 26.18 -36.64
N SER A 31 14.20 27.13 -36.71
CA SER A 31 14.63 27.91 -35.54
C SER A 31 13.51 28.78 -34.97
N GLU A 32 12.75 29.45 -35.84
CA GLU A 32 11.64 30.32 -35.46
C GLU A 32 10.46 29.53 -34.90
N PHE A 33 10.18 28.35 -35.46
CA PHE A 33 9.20 27.42 -34.93
C PHE A 33 9.59 26.93 -33.52
N ILE A 34 10.84 26.49 -33.34
CA ILE A 34 11.33 26.03 -32.03
C ILE A 34 11.31 27.17 -31.00
N GLU A 35 11.77 28.36 -31.38
CA GLU A 35 11.72 29.56 -30.52
C GLU A 35 10.28 29.87 -30.09
N SER A 36 9.34 29.94 -31.04
CA SER A 36 7.93 30.21 -30.76
C SER A 36 7.29 29.15 -29.86
N MET A 37 7.63 27.87 -30.07
CA MET A 37 7.11 26.78 -29.25
C MET A 37 7.69 26.78 -27.84
N VAL A 38 8.98 27.13 -27.69
CA VAL A 38 9.63 27.28 -26.38
C VAL A 38 9.04 28.47 -25.62
N GLU A 39 8.87 29.63 -26.28
CA GLU A 39 8.23 30.80 -25.67
C GLU A 39 6.77 30.52 -25.28
N ALA A 40 6.01 29.84 -26.15
CA ALA A 40 4.64 29.43 -25.84
C ALA A 40 4.59 28.40 -24.70
N GLY A 41 5.55 27.48 -24.65
CA GLY A 41 5.75 26.54 -23.55
C GLY A 41 6.00 27.28 -22.24
N LEU A 42 6.95 28.20 -22.21
CA LEU A 42 7.25 29.04 -21.04
C LEU A 42 6.06 29.87 -20.60
N LYS A 43 5.26 30.41 -21.54
CA LYS A 43 4.04 31.17 -21.24
C LYS A 43 2.91 30.30 -20.66
N LYS A 44 2.83 29.02 -21.07
CA LYS A 44 1.87 28.05 -20.51
C LYS A 44 2.37 27.37 -19.24
N PHE A 45 3.67 27.38 -19.00
CA PHE A 45 4.35 26.89 -17.81
C PHE A 45 4.83 28.07 -16.96
N GLU A 46 3.90 28.89 -16.47
CA GLU A 46 4.13 29.50 -15.16
C GLU A 46 3.88 28.38 -14.13
N PRO A 47 4.90 27.88 -13.39
CA PRO A 47 4.70 26.79 -12.45
C PRO A 47 3.97 27.32 -11.22
N THR A 48 2.68 27.63 -11.34
CA THR A 48 1.75 27.50 -10.22
C THR A 48 1.40 26.03 -10.14
N VAL A 49 2.28 25.27 -9.48
CA VAL A 49 1.87 24.00 -8.89
C VAL A 49 0.81 24.39 -7.87
N ASN A 50 -0.46 24.39 -8.28
CA ASN A 50 -1.59 24.36 -7.36
C ASN A 50 -1.70 22.88 -6.98
N PRO A 51 -1.16 22.45 -5.84
CA PRO A 51 -1.41 21.10 -5.40
C PRO A 51 -2.93 20.96 -5.21
N ASP A 52 -3.51 19.89 -5.73
CA ASP A 52 -4.95 19.57 -5.56
C ASP A 52 -5.34 19.45 -4.08
N THR A 53 -4.34 19.36 -3.20
CA THR A 53 -4.49 19.25 -1.76
C THR A 53 -3.46 20.15 -1.08
N THR A 54 -3.92 20.99 -0.16
CA THR A 54 -3.06 21.84 0.64
C THR A 54 -2.13 21.00 1.51
N LYS A 55 -0.96 21.54 1.86
CA LYS A 55 -0.04 20.88 2.82
C LYS A 55 -0.70 20.59 4.17
N GLN A 56 -1.76 21.32 4.51
CA GLN A 56 -2.52 21.12 5.74
C GLN A 56 -3.41 19.88 5.64
N GLU A 57 -4.18 19.75 4.57
CA GLU A 57 -5.02 18.57 4.32
C GLU A 57 -4.19 17.27 4.23
N VAL A 58 -3.01 17.31 3.59
CA VAL A 58 -2.09 16.15 3.59
C VAL A 58 -1.64 15.76 5.00
N ARG A 59 -1.41 16.75 5.88
CA ARG A 59 -1.03 16.49 7.28
C ARG A 59 -2.20 15.90 8.07
N GLU A 60 -3.41 16.38 7.82
CA GLU A 60 -4.63 15.88 8.45
C GLU A 60 -4.88 14.42 8.05
N GLN A 61 -4.85 14.10 6.75
CA GLN A 61 -4.95 12.73 6.25
C GLN A 61 -3.87 11.82 6.84
N ARG A 62 -2.61 12.28 6.88
CA ARG A 62 -1.52 11.52 7.49
C ARG A 62 -1.78 11.24 8.97
N ASN A 63 -2.28 12.23 9.71
CA ASN A 63 -2.57 12.06 11.13
C ASN A 63 -3.73 11.09 11.37
N GLU A 64 -4.76 11.14 10.54
CA GLU A 64 -5.90 10.21 10.58
C GLU A 64 -5.44 8.76 10.31
N LEU A 65 -4.69 8.54 9.23
CA LEU A 65 -4.12 7.23 8.90
C LEU A 65 -3.20 6.71 10.00
N LYS A 66 -2.41 7.59 10.63
CA LYS A 66 -1.56 7.20 11.76
C LYS A 66 -2.40 6.78 12.97
N ALA A 67 -3.47 7.53 13.30
CA ALA A 67 -4.34 7.19 14.40
C ALA A 67 -5.06 5.84 14.16
N GLU A 68 -5.49 5.58 12.93
CA GLU A 68 -6.07 4.29 12.56
C GLU A 68 -5.04 3.16 12.68
N LEU A 69 -3.83 3.33 12.15
CA LEU A 69 -2.76 2.35 12.27
C LEU A 69 -2.42 2.02 13.73
N ASP A 70 -2.33 3.04 14.59
CA ASP A 70 -2.03 2.87 16.01
C ASP A 70 -3.17 2.10 16.72
N ARG A 71 -4.44 2.36 16.38
CA ARG A 71 -5.59 1.59 16.89
C ARG A 71 -5.55 0.13 16.46
N THR A 72 -5.30 -0.13 15.18
CA THR A 72 -5.25 -1.51 14.66
C THR A 72 -4.11 -2.31 15.28
N ARG A 73 -2.93 -1.68 15.45
CA ARG A 73 -1.81 -2.31 16.15
C ARG A 73 -2.11 -2.59 17.62
N GLY A 74 -2.77 -1.67 18.31
CA GLY A 74 -3.23 -1.90 19.68
C GLY A 74 -4.18 -3.09 19.78
N ARG A 75 -5.12 -3.19 18.84
CA ARG A 75 -6.06 -4.32 18.78
C ARG A 75 -5.37 -5.65 18.50
N ILE A 76 -4.40 -5.68 17.58
CA ILE A 76 -3.58 -6.87 17.32
C ILE A 76 -2.86 -7.29 18.60
N GLN A 77 -2.21 -6.36 19.30
CA GLN A 77 -1.50 -6.66 20.55
C GLN A 77 -2.43 -7.23 21.62
N GLU A 78 -3.63 -6.67 21.79
CA GLU A 78 -4.63 -7.21 22.72
C GLU A 78 -5.04 -8.64 22.36
N LEU A 79 -5.27 -8.91 21.08
CA LEU A 79 -5.63 -10.25 20.59
C LEU A 79 -4.48 -11.24 20.76
N GLU A 80 -3.26 -10.84 20.44
CA GLU A 80 -2.05 -11.62 20.67
C GLU A 80 -1.88 -11.92 22.16
N ASP A 81 -2.05 -10.92 23.03
CA ASP A 81 -1.98 -11.09 24.47
C ASP A 81 -3.03 -12.08 24.97
N ILE A 82 -4.27 -12.04 24.47
CA ILE A 82 -5.33 -12.99 24.80
C ILE A 82 -4.94 -14.42 24.40
N VAL A 83 -4.43 -14.61 23.19
CA VAL A 83 -4.02 -15.92 22.67
C VAL A 83 -2.82 -16.47 23.46
N TYR A 84 -1.76 -15.66 23.59
CA TYR A 84 -0.53 -16.07 24.28
C TYR A 84 -0.71 -16.26 25.78
N GLN A 85 -1.52 -15.44 26.44
CA GLN A 85 -1.84 -15.64 27.86
C GLN A 85 -2.68 -16.90 28.04
N GLY A 86 -3.61 -17.21 27.12
CA GLY A 86 -4.38 -18.45 27.16
C GLY A 86 -3.50 -19.70 27.20
N GLU A 87 -2.57 -19.81 26.24
CA GLU A 87 -1.69 -21.00 26.14
C GLU A 87 -0.71 -21.10 27.31
N ARG A 88 -0.07 -19.99 27.68
CA ARG A 88 0.84 -19.98 28.84
C ARG A 88 0.11 -20.30 30.14
N GLN A 89 -1.12 -19.83 30.33
CA GLN A 89 -1.92 -20.14 31.51
C GLN A 89 -2.34 -21.62 31.53
N ILE A 90 -2.65 -22.22 30.38
CA ILE A 90 -2.95 -23.65 30.28
C ILE A 90 -1.72 -24.48 30.66
N ILE A 91 -0.56 -24.18 30.09
CA ILE A 91 0.70 -24.87 30.42
C ILE A 91 0.99 -24.72 31.92
N LYS A 92 0.90 -23.50 32.44
CA LYS A 92 1.15 -23.21 33.86
C LYS A 92 0.21 -24.01 34.77
N ARG A 93 -1.09 -24.01 34.48
CA ARG A 93 -2.09 -24.74 35.24
C ARG A 93 -1.86 -26.25 35.17
N TYR A 94 -1.54 -26.78 34.00
CA TYR A 94 -1.27 -28.21 33.81
C TYR A 94 -0.03 -28.66 34.59
N VAL A 95 1.07 -27.91 34.53
CA VAL A 95 2.31 -28.20 35.28
C VAL A 95 2.11 -28.04 36.78
N GLN A 96 1.31 -27.07 37.22
CA GLN A 96 0.95 -26.92 38.65
C GLN A 96 0.15 -28.12 39.18
N ASN A 97 -0.76 -28.65 38.37
CA ASN A 97 -1.59 -29.80 38.73
C ASN A 97 -0.86 -31.15 38.54
N ASN A 98 0.19 -31.18 37.72
CA ASN A 98 0.99 -32.38 37.43
C ASN A 98 2.49 -32.06 37.55
N PRO A 99 3.04 -31.94 38.78
CA PRO A 99 4.44 -31.65 38.99
C PRO A 99 5.32 -32.76 38.41
N GLY A 100 6.31 -32.40 37.59
CA GLY A 100 7.17 -33.36 36.90
C GLY A 100 6.67 -33.79 35.52
N ALA A 101 5.59 -33.19 35.02
CA ALA A 101 5.12 -33.41 33.65
C ALA A 101 6.25 -33.18 32.64
N THR A 102 6.39 -34.14 31.73
CA THR A 102 7.35 -34.12 30.63
C THR A 102 6.90 -33.19 29.52
N TYR A 103 7.84 -32.83 28.64
CA TYR A 103 7.54 -32.01 27.47
C TYR A 103 6.44 -32.63 26.59
N ASP A 104 6.51 -33.94 26.35
CA ASP A 104 5.54 -34.65 25.51
C ASP A 104 4.13 -34.65 26.12
N GLU A 105 4.02 -34.78 27.44
CA GLU A 105 2.73 -34.70 28.15
C GLU A 105 2.11 -33.30 28.09
N ILE A 106 2.94 -32.25 28.15
CA ILE A 106 2.47 -30.86 27.99
C ILE A 106 1.99 -30.62 26.56
N ILE A 107 2.71 -31.13 25.55
CA ILE A 107 2.32 -31.02 24.14
C ILE A 107 1.01 -31.77 23.88
N GLN A 108 0.87 -32.99 24.39
CA GLN A 108 -0.37 -33.76 24.23
C GLN A 108 -1.56 -33.02 24.88
N HIS A 109 -1.37 -32.47 26.07
CA HIS A 109 -2.42 -31.70 26.74
C HIS A 109 -2.82 -30.43 25.97
N LEU A 110 -1.84 -29.75 25.34
CA LEU A 110 -2.14 -28.64 24.45
C LEU A 110 -2.94 -29.10 23.24
N ILE A 111 -2.51 -30.17 22.57
CA ILE A 111 -3.23 -30.74 21.41
C ILE A 111 -4.67 -31.11 21.78
N ASP A 112 -4.90 -31.68 22.96
CA ASP A 112 -6.24 -32.09 23.40
C ASP A 112 -7.15 -30.90 23.74
N THR A 113 -6.56 -29.75 24.09
CA THR A 113 -7.29 -28.51 24.44
C THR A 113 -7.40 -27.51 23.31
N VAL A 114 -6.60 -27.66 22.25
CA VAL A 114 -6.61 -26.79 21.05
C VAL A 114 -7.94 -26.84 20.28
N PRO A 115 -8.55 -28.01 19.98
CA PRO A 115 -9.81 -28.08 19.22
C PRO A 115 -10.93 -27.25 19.83
N GLN A 116 -11.07 -27.26 21.16
CA GLN A 116 -12.12 -26.52 21.87
C GLN A 116 -11.99 -24.99 21.73
N ARG A 117 -10.77 -24.49 21.49
CA ARG A 117 -10.49 -23.05 21.29
C ARG A 117 -10.51 -22.65 19.82
N VAL A 118 -9.99 -23.54 18.96
CA VAL A 118 -9.95 -23.34 17.52
C VAL A 118 -11.35 -23.23 16.94
N THR A 119 -12.35 -23.94 17.47
CA THR A 119 -13.74 -23.80 17.00
C THR A 119 -14.26 -22.37 17.13
N SER A 120 -14.09 -21.72 18.30
CA SER A 120 -14.54 -20.33 18.46
C SER A 120 -13.81 -19.36 17.53
N HIS A 121 -12.50 -19.56 17.33
CA HIS A 121 -11.73 -18.72 16.41
C HIS A 121 -12.10 -18.95 14.94
N LEU A 122 -12.45 -20.19 14.56
CA LEU A 122 -12.91 -20.49 13.21
C LEU A 122 -14.31 -19.91 12.96
N ASP A 123 -15.20 -19.98 13.94
CA ASP A 123 -16.54 -19.37 13.86
C ASP A 123 -16.44 -17.83 13.72
N ASP A 124 -15.52 -17.18 14.43
CA ASP A 124 -15.29 -15.72 14.33
C ASP A 124 -14.73 -15.31 12.96
N LEU A 125 -13.94 -16.17 12.31
CA LEU A 125 -13.33 -15.90 11.01
C LEU A 125 -14.25 -16.29 9.84
N GLU A 126 -15.23 -17.16 10.08
CA GLU A 126 -16.17 -17.67 9.09
C GLU A 126 -17.12 -16.56 8.63
N GLY A 127 -17.06 -16.21 7.34
CA GLY A 127 -17.86 -15.14 6.73
C GLY A 127 -17.16 -13.78 6.62
N ASP A 128 -16.00 -13.59 7.26
CA ASP A 128 -15.17 -12.37 7.12
C ASP A 128 -13.91 -12.65 6.30
N THR A 129 -13.09 -13.61 6.74
CA THR A 129 -11.82 -13.94 6.08
C THR A 129 -11.80 -15.34 5.48
N ILE A 130 -12.53 -16.29 6.08
CA ILE A 130 -12.59 -17.68 5.63
C ILE A 130 -14.03 -18.12 5.42
N GLN A 131 -14.25 -19.08 4.53
CA GLN A 131 -15.52 -19.75 4.30
C GLN A 131 -15.35 -21.25 4.54
N ARG A 132 -16.35 -21.86 5.20
CA ARG A 132 -16.41 -23.29 5.40
C ARG A 132 -17.15 -23.98 4.26
N THR A 133 -16.53 -24.99 3.69
CA THR A 133 -17.11 -25.90 2.68
C THR A 133 -17.07 -27.33 3.21
N GLU A 134 -17.74 -28.28 2.54
CA GLU A 134 -17.77 -29.71 2.92
C GLU A 134 -16.37 -30.34 3.14
N ASN A 135 -15.33 -29.81 2.50
CA ASN A 135 -13.97 -30.36 2.55
C ASN A 135 -12.95 -29.51 3.35
N GLY A 136 -13.36 -28.41 4.00
CA GLY A 136 -12.44 -27.60 4.81
C GLY A 136 -12.76 -26.11 4.83
N TYR A 137 -11.82 -25.32 5.37
CA TYR A 137 -11.89 -23.86 5.42
C TYR A 137 -10.99 -23.25 4.34
N TYR A 138 -11.51 -22.27 3.62
CA TYR A 138 -10.84 -21.60 2.50
C TYR A 138 -10.92 -20.08 2.68
N PRO A 139 -9.95 -19.27 2.22
CA PRO A 139 -10.07 -17.83 2.26
C PRO A 139 -11.22 -17.34 1.35
N ILE A 140 -11.94 -16.29 1.77
CA ILE A 140 -12.95 -15.65 0.92
C ILE A 140 -12.20 -14.88 -0.17
N GLU A 141 -12.42 -15.25 -1.44
CA GLU A 141 -11.88 -14.49 -2.57
C GLU A 141 -12.56 -13.11 -2.60
N THR A 142 -11.86 -12.10 -2.09
CA THR A 142 -12.26 -10.71 -2.34
C THR A 142 -11.96 -10.43 -3.81
N GLU A 143 -12.98 -10.47 -4.67
CA GLU A 143 -12.88 -9.93 -6.02
C GLU A 143 -12.37 -8.48 -5.92
N ARG A 144 -11.10 -8.27 -6.30
CA ARG A 144 -10.57 -6.94 -6.57
C ARG A 144 -11.12 -6.51 -7.93
N GLU A 145 -12.18 -5.71 -7.93
CA GLU A 145 -12.52 -4.81 -9.05
C GLU A 145 -11.55 -3.62 -9.11
#